data_AF-A0A9E5TFB9-F1
#
_entry.id   AF-A0A9E5TFB9-F1
#
_cell.length_a   1.000
_cell.length_b   1.000
_cell.length_c   1.000
_cell.angle_alpha   90.00
_cell.angle_beta   90.00
_cell.angle_gamma   90.00
#
_symmetry.space_group_name_H-M   'P 1'
#
loop_
_entity.id
_entity.type
_entity.pdbx_description
1 polymer ?
#
loop_
_entity_poly.entity_id
_entity_poly.type
_entity_poly.pdbx_seq_one_letter_code
_entity_poly.pdbx_strand_id
1 'polypeptide(L)'
;MSEKKSRSKRWIIVGLAVIVLGVILFGLAILSLVSIGSRAPASSLPLPQATVVREVVVEKEVAVPMEAPAADDGSAYQLGPNDLSPVAERMIIRTAELAIVVEDTEVALLEVRGVATSLDGYLSGADVWRVNEQLRGRVTIRVPAESFDVAMDQIRGLAVEVESENVSAQDVTEEYTDLNARLRNLEATEEELLALLTEVREKTR
;
A
#
# COMPACT_ATOMS: atom_id res chain seq x y z
N MET A 1 13.08 54.00 -33.91
CA MET A 1 12.32 52.88 -34.52
C MET A 1 12.18 51.68 -33.56
N SER A 2 11.79 51.88 -32.28
CA SER A 2 11.76 50.78 -31.27
C SER A 2 10.43 50.68 -30.49
N GLU A 3 9.45 51.54 -30.77
CA GLU A 3 8.20 51.58 -29.99
C GLU A 3 7.08 50.67 -30.55
N LYS A 4 7.18 50.31 -31.84
CA LYS A 4 6.15 49.52 -32.53
C LYS A 4 6.19 48.02 -32.18
N LYS A 5 7.35 47.51 -31.75
CA LYS A 5 7.59 46.07 -31.45
C LYS A 5 7.08 45.63 -30.07
N SER A 6 6.88 46.57 -29.14
CA SER A 6 6.33 46.29 -27.80
C SER A 6 4.80 46.12 -27.84
N ARG A 7 4.11 46.90 -28.68
CA ARG A 7 2.65 46.80 -28.83
C ARG A 7 2.25 45.44 -29.42
N SER A 8 2.93 44.92 -30.45
CA SER A 8 2.56 43.61 -31.02
C SER A 8 2.71 42.43 -30.05
N LYS A 9 3.73 42.45 -29.17
CA LYS A 9 3.91 41.42 -28.14
C LYS A 9 2.81 41.42 -27.07
N ARG A 10 2.30 42.60 -26.71
CA ARG A 10 1.19 42.73 -25.74
C ARG A 10 -0.11 42.10 -26.27
N TRP A 11 -0.39 42.21 -27.57
CA TRP A 11 -1.58 41.60 -28.18
C TRP A 11 -1.48 40.07 -28.29
N ILE A 12 -0.27 39.53 -28.49
CA ILE A 12 -0.02 38.08 -28.50
C ILE A 12 -0.21 37.48 -27.09
N ILE A 13 0.26 38.16 -26.05
CA ILE A 13 0.11 37.71 -24.66
C ILE A 13 -1.37 37.75 -24.22
N VAL A 14 -2.10 38.80 -24.60
CA VAL A 14 -3.55 38.90 -24.32
C VAL A 14 -4.33 37.83 -25.07
N GLY A 15 -3.99 37.56 -26.33
CA GLY A 15 -4.61 36.48 -27.12
C GLY A 15 -4.38 35.09 -26.51
N LEU A 16 -3.15 34.80 -26.07
CA LEU A 16 -2.82 33.54 -25.40
C LEU A 16 -3.58 33.39 -24.07
N ALA A 17 -3.71 34.47 -23.29
CA ALA A 17 -4.44 34.45 -22.02
C ALA A 17 -5.94 34.18 -22.19
N VAL A 18 -6.57 34.72 -23.24
CA VAL A 18 -8.00 34.45 -23.55
C VAL A 18 -8.20 33.00 -23.99
N ILE A 19 -7.27 32.43 -24.75
CA ILE A 19 -7.33 31.02 -25.17
C ILE A 19 -7.16 30.08 -23.97
N VAL A 20 -6.19 30.36 -23.09
CA VAL A 20 -5.96 29.55 -21.86
C VAL A 20 -7.16 29.65 -20.91
N LEU A 21 -7.74 30.85 -20.72
CA LEU A 21 -8.94 31.03 -19.90
C LEU A 21 -10.16 30.29 -20.50
N GLY A 22 -10.29 30.28 -21.83
CA GLY A 22 -11.33 29.52 -22.54
C GLY A 22 -11.17 28.00 -22.38
N VAL A 23 -9.95 27.47 -22.43
CA VAL A 23 -9.68 26.04 -22.22
C VAL A 23 -9.94 25.62 -20.77
N ILE A 24 -9.62 26.48 -19.80
CA ILE A 24 -9.92 26.22 -18.37
C ILE A 24 -11.44 26.23 -18.11
N LEU A 25 -12.18 27.16 -18.71
CA LEU A 25 -13.65 27.20 -18.62
C LEU A 25 -14.31 26.01 -19.33
N PHE A 26 -13.78 25.58 -20.48
CA PHE A 26 -14.29 24.41 -21.20
C PHE A 26 -13.97 23.09 -20.47
N GLY A 27 -12.81 23.00 -19.82
CA GLY A 27 -12.45 21.86 -18.97
C GLY A 27 -13.33 21.74 -17.72
N LEU A 28 -13.71 22.86 -17.10
CA LEU A 28 -14.63 22.89 -15.96
C LEU A 28 -16.08 22.54 -16.34
N ALA A 29 -16.49 22.79 -17.57
CA ALA A 29 -17.83 22.43 -18.06
C ALA A 29 -18.01 20.91 -18.30
N ILE A 30 -16.92 20.17 -18.54
CA ILE A 30 -16.95 18.71 -18.74
C ILE A 30 -16.93 17.95 -17.39
N LEU A 31 -16.54 18.60 -16.29
CA LEU A 31 -16.55 17.99 -14.95
C LEU A 31 -17.90 18.13 -14.21
N SER A 32 -18.85 18.91 -14.75
CA SER A 32 -20.16 19.15 -14.12
C SER A 32 -21.31 18.29 -14.67
N LEU A 33 -21.03 17.29 -15.53
CA LEU A 33 -22.06 16.42 -16.11
C LEU A 33 -21.98 14.96 -15.62
N VAL A 34 -21.64 14.76 -14.35
CA VAL A 34 -21.81 13.47 -13.65
C VAL A 34 -22.42 13.73 -12.27
N SER A 35 -23.69 14.16 -12.22
CA SER A 35 -24.50 14.08 -11.00
C SER A 35 -26.01 14.23 -11.28
N ILE A 36 -26.60 13.20 -11.90
CA ILE A 36 -28.01 12.79 -11.81
C ILE A 36 -27.95 11.26 -11.87
N GLY A 37 -28.39 10.43 -10.93
CA GLY A 37 -29.24 10.59 -9.75
C GLY A 37 -30.05 9.29 -9.65
N SER A 38 -29.93 8.54 -8.55
CA SER A 38 -30.99 7.69 -7.99
C SER A 38 -30.47 6.87 -6.81
N ARG A 39 -30.88 7.28 -5.61
CA ARG A 39 -30.84 6.50 -4.37
C ARG A 39 -32.00 5.50 -4.40
N ALA A 40 -31.71 4.21 -4.33
CA ALA A 40 -32.71 3.18 -4.10
C ALA A 40 -32.19 2.20 -3.02
N PRO A 41 -32.96 1.91 -1.95
CA PRO A 41 -32.63 0.85 -1.02
C PRO A 41 -33.12 -0.49 -1.61
N ALA A 42 -32.20 -1.36 -1.99
CA ALA A 42 -32.54 -2.73 -2.34
C ALA A 42 -32.31 -3.63 -1.11
N SER A 43 -33.43 -4.03 -0.51
CA SER A 43 -33.55 -5.08 0.48
C SER A 43 -32.92 -6.36 -0.06
N SER A 44 -31.83 -6.85 0.54
CA SER A 44 -31.30 -8.16 0.23
C SER A 44 -32.15 -9.22 0.94
N LEU A 45 -32.98 -9.93 0.18
CA LEU A 45 -33.58 -11.19 0.61
C LEU A 45 -32.45 -12.19 0.88
N PRO A 46 -32.42 -12.88 2.03
CA PRO A 46 -31.45 -13.93 2.28
C PRO A 46 -31.74 -15.14 1.38
N LEU A 47 -30.75 -15.54 0.58
CA LEU A 47 -30.79 -16.82 -0.13
C LEU A 47 -30.77 -17.96 0.91
N PRO A 48 -31.62 -19.00 0.77
CA PRO A 48 -31.53 -20.18 1.61
C PRO A 48 -30.22 -20.90 1.31
N GLN A 49 -29.33 -20.98 2.30
CA GLN A 49 -28.17 -21.85 2.21
C GLN A 49 -28.66 -23.29 2.19
N ALA A 50 -28.28 -24.03 1.14
CA ALA A 50 -28.47 -25.46 1.08
C ALA A 50 -27.69 -26.10 2.23
N THR A 51 -28.42 -26.53 3.26
CA THR A 51 -27.92 -27.41 4.31
C THR A 51 -27.45 -28.71 3.66
N VAL A 52 -26.14 -28.86 3.50
CA VAL A 52 -25.55 -30.19 3.28
C VAL A 52 -25.64 -30.91 4.62
N VAL A 53 -26.71 -31.68 4.78
CA VAL A 53 -26.85 -32.67 5.85
C VAL A 53 -25.74 -33.70 5.59
N ARG A 54 -24.67 -33.63 6.39
CA ARG A 54 -23.69 -34.71 6.43
C ARG A 54 -24.30 -35.82 7.27
N GLU A 55 -24.84 -36.80 6.58
CA GLU A 55 -25.38 -38.03 7.14
C GLU A 55 -24.31 -38.73 7.98
N VAL A 56 -24.61 -38.88 9.27
CA VAL A 56 -23.84 -39.70 10.20
C VAL A 56 -24.18 -41.16 9.87
N VAL A 57 -23.33 -41.82 9.10
CA VAL A 57 -23.32 -43.27 9.02
C VAL A 57 -22.41 -43.79 10.13
N VAL A 58 -23.04 -44.28 11.19
CA VAL A 58 -22.40 -45.14 12.19
C VAL A 58 -22.24 -46.52 11.55
N GLU A 59 -21.00 -46.97 11.34
CA GLU A 59 -20.74 -48.39 11.16
C GLU A 59 -19.44 -48.83 11.85
N LYS A 60 -19.65 -49.27 13.10
CA LYS A 60 -19.14 -50.51 13.72
C LYS A 60 -17.63 -50.72 13.90
N GLU A 61 -17.23 -50.69 15.17
CA GLU A 61 -16.00 -51.31 15.68
C GLU A 61 -15.85 -52.77 15.23
N VAL A 62 -14.65 -53.10 14.74
CA VAL A 62 -14.05 -54.42 14.91
C VAL A 62 -12.60 -54.21 15.35
N ALA A 63 -12.35 -54.52 16.62
CA ALA A 63 -11.02 -54.61 17.21
C ALA A 63 -10.37 -55.94 16.88
N VAL A 64 -9.13 -55.95 16.38
CA VAL A 64 -8.13 -57.00 16.61
C VAL A 64 -6.71 -56.42 16.33
N PRO A 65 -5.62 -57.01 16.83
CA PRO A 65 -4.95 -56.66 18.07
C PRO A 65 -3.60 -55.97 17.83
N MET A 66 -3.11 -55.32 18.89
CA MET A 66 -1.76 -54.75 18.99
C MET A 66 -0.70 -55.85 18.85
N GLU A 67 0.12 -55.77 17.80
CA GLU A 67 1.36 -56.53 17.67
C GLU A 67 2.49 -55.53 17.40
N ALA A 68 3.32 -55.33 18.43
CA ALA A 68 4.52 -54.54 18.34
C ALA A 68 5.64 -55.40 17.74
N PRO A 69 6.34 -54.96 16.67
CA PRO A 69 7.68 -55.42 16.41
C PRO A 69 8.68 -54.47 17.08
N ALA A 70 9.66 -55.14 17.68
CA ALA A 70 10.77 -54.61 18.45
C ALA A 70 11.62 -53.57 17.71
N ALA A 71 12.35 -52.83 18.54
CA ALA A 71 13.46 -51.96 18.21
C ALA A 71 14.33 -52.45 17.04
N ASP A 72 14.54 -51.56 16.08
CA ASP A 72 15.69 -51.61 15.18
C ASP A 72 16.30 -50.20 15.03
N ASP A 73 17.60 -50.21 15.29
CA ASP A 73 18.69 -49.26 15.09
C ASP A 73 18.43 -47.80 14.64
N GLY A 74 18.69 -46.86 15.56
CA GLY A 74 19.82 -45.94 15.40
C GLY A 74 19.96 -45.10 14.12
N SER A 75 18.87 -44.67 13.47
CA SER A 75 18.96 -43.64 12.44
C SER A 75 18.82 -42.25 13.06
N ALA A 76 19.94 -41.73 13.56
CA ALA A 76 20.08 -40.31 13.82
C ALA A 76 19.69 -39.56 12.54
N TYR A 77 18.65 -38.74 12.61
CA TYR A 77 18.52 -37.62 11.69
C TYR A 77 19.75 -36.75 11.92
N GLN A 78 20.81 -37.01 11.16
CA GLN A 78 21.97 -36.15 11.08
C GLN A 78 21.51 -34.93 10.28
N LEU A 79 20.95 -33.94 10.96
CA LEU A 79 20.88 -32.58 10.44
C LEU A 79 22.33 -32.15 10.16
N GLY A 80 22.68 -32.16 8.88
CA GLY A 80 24.01 -31.82 8.40
C GLY A 80 24.33 -30.37 8.78
N PRO A 81 25.58 -30.02 9.10
CA PRO A 81 25.92 -28.69 9.61
C PRO A 81 25.83 -27.55 8.56
N ASN A 82 25.24 -27.78 7.39
CA ASN A 82 25.33 -26.88 6.24
C ASN A 82 24.01 -26.73 5.47
N ASP A 83 22.85 -26.86 6.11
CA ASP A 83 21.64 -26.22 5.56
C ASP A 83 21.65 -24.72 5.91
N LEU A 84 22.70 -24.04 5.47
CA LEU A 84 22.69 -22.59 5.31
C LEU A 84 22.17 -22.31 3.91
N SER A 85 20.92 -22.71 3.66
CA SER A 85 20.11 -22.03 2.68
C SER A 85 20.31 -20.52 2.92
N PRO A 86 20.72 -19.73 1.90
CA PRO A 86 20.96 -18.31 2.10
C PRO A 86 19.72 -17.77 2.80
N VAL A 87 19.89 -17.15 3.97
CA VAL A 87 18.79 -16.58 4.73
C VAL A 87 18.05 -15.69 3.75
N ALA A 88 16.92 -16.19 3.25
CA ALA A 88 16.14 -15.48 2.26
C ALA A 88 15.85 -14.12 2.89
N GLU A 89 16.19 -13.05 2.18
CA GLU A 89 16.02 -11.71 2.69
C GLU A 89 14.53 -11.53 3.02
N ARG A 90 14.23 -11.45 4.32
CA ARG A 90 12.85 -11.41 4.80
C ARG A 90 12.31 -10.02 4.60
N MET A 91 11.16 -9.94 3.95
CA MET A 91 10.47 -8.68 3.73
C MET A 91 9.53 -8.44 4.91
N ILE A 92 9.88 -7.50 5.79
CA ILE A 92 9.09 -7.20 7.00
C ILE A 92 8.58 -5.77 6.94
N ILE A 93 7.26 -5.60 7.07
CA ILE A 93 6.61 -4.30 7.26
C ILE A 93 6.48 -4.04 8.75
N ARG A 94 7.04 -2.93 9.23
CA ARG A 94 6.86 -2.44 10.60
C ARG A 94 5.82 -1.32 10.59
N THR A 95 4.81 -1.45 11.44
CA THR A 95 3.79 -0.41 11.64
C THR A 95 3.82 0.01 13.09
N ALA A 96 3.86 1.31 13.34
CA ALA A 96 3.68 1.83 14.68
C ALA A 96 2.55 2.85 14.74
N GLU A 97 1.81 2.76 15.85
CA GLU A 97 0.78 3.70 16.24
C GLU A 97 1.23 4.37 17.53
N LEU A 98 1.36 5.69 17.49
CA LEU A 98 1.81 6.50 18.61
C LEU A 98 0.78 7.60 18.87
N ALA A 99 0.24 7.63 20.08
CA ALA A 99 -0.61 8.72 20.56
C ALA A 99 0.17 9.56 21.57
N ILE A 100 0.39 10.83 21.24
CA ILE A 100 1.19 11.75 22.04
C ILE A 100 0.46 13.06 22.28
N VAL A 101 0.68 13.61 23.46
CA VAL A 101 0.32 14.98 23.82
C VAL A 101 1.53 15.87 23.55
N VAL A 102 1.31 16.96 22.84
CA VAL A 102 2.32 17.95 22.44
C VAL A 102 1.93 19.34 22.94
N GLU A 103 2.89 20.24 23.11
CA GLU A 103 2.62 21.62 23.54
C GLU A 103 1.83 22.39 22.48
N ASP A 104 2.27 22.32 21.22
CA ASP A 104 1.63 22.96 20.08
C ASP A 104 1.48 21.96 18.93
N THR A 105 0.23 21.67 18.57
CA THR A 105 -0.10 20.69 17.52
C THR A 105 0.32 21.16 16.13
N GLU A 106 0.31 22.46 15.85
CA GLU A 106 0.70 23.00 14.54
C GLU A 106 2.22 22.90 14.34
N VAL A 107 2.99 23.25 15.37
CA VAL A 107 4.45 23.09 15.36
C VAL A 107 4.83 21.62 15.28
N ALA A 108 4.25 20.77 16.12
CA ALA A 108 4.55 19.34 16.11
C ALA A 108 4.26 18.68 14.76
N LEU A 109 3.19 19.08 14.06
CA LEU A 109 2.88 18.54 12.73
C LEU A 109 3.93 18.90 11.68
N LEU A 110 4.47 20.11 11.74
CA LEU A 110 5.56 20.55 10.86
C LEU A 110 6.86 19.81 11.19
N GLU A 111 7.17 19.62 12.48
CA GLU A 111 8.35 18.89 12.92
C GLU A 111 8.29 17.41 12.54
N VAL A 112 7.16 16.73 12.76
CA VAL A 112 6.97 15.33 12.33
C VAL A 112 7.14 15.17 10.82
N ARG A 113 6.66 16.13 10.02
CA ARG A 113 6.90 16.16 8.57
C ARG A 113 8.38 16.35 8.26
N GLY A 114 9.07 17.21 9.01
CA GLY A 114 10.51 17.44 8.90
C GLY A 114 11.31 16.16 9.19
N VAL A 115 11.00 15.48 10.29
CA VAL A 115 11.60 14.20 10.67
C VAL A 115 11.45 13.17 9.55
N ALA A 116 10.23 12.98 9.04
CA ALA A 116 9.98 12.05 7.95
C ALA A 116 10.82 12.38 6.71
N THR A 117 10.88 13.65 6.32
CA THR A 117 11.64 14.10 5.13
C THR A 117 13.15 13.96 5.32
N SER A 118 13.64 14.16 6.55
CA SER A 118 15.07 14.03 6.88
C SER A 118 15.59 12.59 6.85
N LEU A 119 14.69 11.62 6.93
CA LEU A 119 14.98 10.18 6.98
C LEU A 119 14.62 9.48 5.67
N ASP A 120 14.58 10.23 4.55
CA ASP A 120 14.17 9.76 3.22
C ASP A 120 12.75 9.15 3.19
N GLY A 121 11.91 9.57 4.13
CA GLY A 121 10.50 9.25 4.20
C GLY A 121 9.61 10.33 3.59
N TYR A 122 8.31 10.06 3.60
CA TYR A 122 7.30 10.99 3.11
C TYR A 122 6.01 10.94 3.94
N LEU A 123 5.28 12.05 3.91
CA LEU A 123 3.95 12.15 4.51
C LEU A 123 2.92 11.47 3.61
N SER A 124 2.27 10.42 4.11
CA SER A 124 1.24 9.68 3.37
C SER A 124 -0.18 10.21 3.60
N GLY A 125 -0.44 10.81 4.77
CA GLY A 125 -1.72 11.43 5.08
C GLY A 125 -1.63 12.29 6.34
N ALA A 126 -2.46 13.32 6.40
CA ALA A 126 -2.63 14.14 7.59
C ALA A 126 -4.07 14.64 7.67
N ASP A 127 -4.68 14.43 8.83
CA ASP A 127 -6.01 14.90 9.17
C ASP A 127 -5.88 15.79 10.40
N VAL A 128 -6.40 17.01 10.34
CA VAL A 128 -6.34 17.96 11.45
C VAL A 128 -7.74 18.50 11.70
N TRP A 129 -8.15 18.48 12.96
CA TRP A 129 -9.47 18.94 13.38
C TRP A 129 -9.40 19.61 14.75
N ARG A 130 -10.49 20.27 15.15
CA ARG A 130 -10.58 20.99 16.41
C ARG A 130 -11.64 20.35 17.30
N VAL A 131 -11.31 20.10 18.56
CA VAL A 131 -12.23 19.59 19.58
C VAL A 131 -12.16 20.52 20.78
N ASN A 132 -13.28 21.11 21.19
CA ASN A 132 -13.32 22.06 22.32
C ASN A 132 -12.24 23.15 22.24
N GLU A 133 -12.11 23.77 21.06
CA GLU A 133 -11.08 24.78 20.74
C GLU A 133 -9.62 24.29 20.68
N GLN A 134 -9.35 23.05 21.10
CA GLN A 134 -8.03 22.42 21.00
C GLN A 134 -7.81 21.83 19.61
N LEU A 135 -6.65 22.11 19.02
CA LEU A 135 -6.22 21.48 17.77
C LEU A 135 -5.81 20.03 18.05
N ARG A 136 -6.25 19.11 17.19
CA ARG A 136 -5.87 17.70 17.22
C ARG A 136 -5.53 17.27 15.80
N GLY A 137 -4.66 16.29 15.67
CA GLY A 137 -4.30 15.77 14.37
C GLY A 137 -3.96 14.30 14.39
N ARG A 138 -4.13 13.66 13.25
CA ARG A 138 -3.59 12.36 12.91
C ARG A 138 -2.67 12.54 11.72
N VAL A 139 -1.47 12.01 11.83
CA VAL A 139 -0.44 12.12 10.79
C VAL A 139 0.08 10.71 10.52
N THR A 140 0.13 10.32 9.26
CA THR A 140 0.67 9.03 8.83
C THR A 140 1.87 9.28 7.93
N ILE A 141 3.04 8.90 8.40
CA ILE A 141 4.30 8.99 7.67
C ILE A 141 4.77 7.60 7.24
N ARG A 142 5.49 7.53 6.12
CA ARG A 142 6.20 6.33 5.68
C ARG A 142 7.69 6.63 5.63
N VAL A 143 8.48 5.77 6.26
CA VAL A 143 9.93 5.89 6.34
C VAL A 143 10.58 4.57 5.92
N PRO A 144 11.82 4.59 5.41
CA PRO A 144 12.61 3.38 5.18
C PRO A 144 12.75 2.54 6.47
N ALA A 145 12.84 1.22 6.32
CA ALA A 145 12.87 0.29 7.45
C ALA A 145 14.08 0.50 8.38
N GLU A 146 15.22 0.90 7.81
CA GLU A 146 16.47 1.22 8.51
C GLU A 146 16.37 2.48 9.38
N SER A 147 15.52 3.43 9.01
CA SER A 147 15.31 4.68 9.72
C SER A 147 14.14 4.64 10.70
N PHE A 148 13.46 3.50 10.82
CA PHE A 148 12.24 3.36 11.62
C PHE A 148 12.46 3.71 13.10
N ASP A 149 13.49 3.13 13.73
CA ASP A 149 13.75 3.31 15.16
C ASP A 149 14.17 4.77 15.44
N VAL A 150 14.98 5.35 14.56
CA VAL A 150 15.38 6.77 14.64
C VAL A 150 14.18 7.71 14.49
N ALA A 151 13.25 7.42 13.57
CA ALA A 151 12.03 8.20 13.41
C ALA A 151 11.17 8.14 14.66
N MET A 152 11.01 6.95 15.25
CA MET A 152 10.23 6.76 16.47
C MET A 152 10.80 7.56 17.64
N ASP A 153 12.12 7.48 17.85
CA ASP A 153 12.78 8.19 18.94
C ASP A 153 12.70 9.71 18.78
N GLN A 154 12.86 10.22 17.56
CA GLN A 154 12.70 11.66 17.30
C GLN A 154 11.28 12.14 17.57
N ILE A 155 10.25 11.39 17.15
CA ILE A 155 8.85 11.75 17.39
C ILE A 155 8.51 11.67 18.88
N ARG A 156 9.03 10.67 19.60
CA ARG A 156 8.87 10.57 21.06
C ARG A 156 9.50 11.78 21.76
N GLY A 157 10.61 12.31 21.24
CA GLY A 157 11.27 13.51 21.76
C GLY A 157 10.44 14.80 21.65
N LEU A 158 9.44 14.84 20.75
CA LEU A 158 8.52 15.98 20.60
C LEU A 158 7.33 15.90 21.57
N ALA A 159 7.11 14.74 22.18
CA ALA A 159 5.97 14.52 23.06
C ALA A 159 6.24 15.08 24.46
N VAL A 160 5.26 15.79 25.01
CA VAL A 160 5.19 16.11 26.44
C VAL A 160 4.83 14.85 27.22
N GLU A 161 3.90 14.07 26.69
CA GLU A 161 3.44 12.82 27.27
C GLU A 161 3.08 11.83 26.16
N VAL A 162 3.42 10.55 26.36
CA VAL A 162 3.04 9.46 25.47
C VAL A 162 1.85 8.73 26.09
N GLU A 163 0.67 8.85 25.48
CA GLU A 163 -0.55 8.21 25.97
C GLU A 163 -0.57 6.71 25.65
N SER A 164 -0.12 6.35 24.44
CA SER A 164 0.00 4.96 24.02
C SER A 164 1.00 4.79 22.89
N GLU A 165 1.66 3.65 22.89
CA GLU A 165 2.58 3.23 21.85
C GLU A 165 2.30 1.77 21.53
N ASN A 166 2.09 1.47 20.26
CA ASN A 166 1.90 0.12 19.76
C ASN A 166 2.75 -0.09 18.52
N VAL A 167 3.51 -1.19 18.47
CA VAL A 167 4.37 -1.54 17.35
C VAL A 167 4.05 -2.96 16.91
N SER A 168 3.75 -3.12 15.63
CA SER A 168 3.51 -4.40 14.99
C SER A 168 4.49 -4.61 13.83
N ALA A 169 4.81 -5.88 13.59
CA ALA A 169 5.63 -6.30 12.46
C ALA A 169 4.90 -7.42 11.72
N GLN A 170 4.88 -7.33 10.40
CA GLN A 170 4.29 -8.33 9.51
C GLN A 170 5.35 -8.79 8.52
N ASP A 171 5.62 -10.11 8.50
CA ASP A 171 6.42 -10.72 7.45
C ASP A 171 5.54 -10.87 6.20
N VAL A 172 6.00 -10.28 5.09
CA VAL A 172 5.33 -10.27 3.79
C VAL A 172 6.21 -10.89 2.70
N THR A 173 7.16 -11.75 3.09
CA THR A 173 8.10 -12.39 2.17
C THR A 173 7.38 -13.22 1.12
N GLU A 174 6.37 -13.98 1.52
CA GLU A 174 5.60 -14.83 0.61
C GLU A 174 4.85 -13.99 -0.44
N GLU A 175 4.12 -12.97 -0.01
CA GLU A 175 3.38 -12.06 -0.88
C GLU A 175 4.30 -11.31 -1.84
N TYR A 176 5.48 -10.89 -1.36
CA TYR A 176 6.49 -10.24 -2.20
C TYR A 176 7.03 -11.20 -3.27
N THR A 177 7.34 -12.44 -2.91
CA THR A 177 7.84 -13.44 -3.87
C THR A 177 6.79 -13.84 -4.90
N ASP A 178 5.52 -14.00 -4.50
CA ASP A 178 4.40 -14.28 -5.41
C ASP A 178 4.18 -13.14 -6.39
N LEU A 179 4.15 -11.89 -5.89
CA LEU A 179 3.95 -10.72 -6.75
C LEU A 179 5.08 -10.56 -7.78
N ASN A 180 6.34 -10.83 -7.38
CA ASN A 180 7.47 -10.83 -8.30
C ASN A 180 7.38 -11.93 -9.35
N ALA A 181 6.96 -13.15 -8.96
CA ALA A 181 6.77 -14.23 -9.92
C ALA A 181 5.68 -13.87 -10.94
N ARG A 182 4.59 -13.26 -10.48
CA ARG A 182 3.51 -12.76 -11.35
C ARG A 182 3.98 -11.66 -12.29
N LEU A 183 4.76 -10.71 -11.80
CA LEU A 183 5.31 -9.61 -12.60
C LEU A 183 6.20 -10.16 -13.72
N ARG A 184 7.13 -11.08 -13.40
CA ARG A 184 8.02 -11.71 -14.39
C ARG A 184 7.24 -12.44 -15.49
N ASN A 185 6.16 -13.15 -15.14
CA ASN A 185 5.33 -13.83 -16.12
C ASN A 185 4.60 -12.84 -17.06
N LEU A 186 4.15 -11.70 -16.53
CA LEU A 186 3.51 -10.65 -17.32
C LEU A 186 4.51 -9.98 -18.27
N GLU A 187 5.72 -9.67 -17.79
CA GLU A 187 6.80 -9.10 -18.59
C GLU A 187 7.25 -10.06 -19.71
N ALA A 188 7.38 -11.36 -19.42
CA ALA A 188 7.69 -12.36 -20.44
C ALA A 188 6.60 -12.46 -21.52
N THR A 189 5.32 -12.37 -21.11
CA THR A 189 4.19 -12.35 -22.05
C THR A 189 4.21 -11.09 -22.90
N GLU A 190 4.51 -9.92 -22.31
CA GLU A 190 4.66 -8.67 -23.04
C GLU A 190 5.79 -8.76 -24.08
N GLU A 191 6.95 -9.28 -23.69
CA GLU A 191 8.10 -9.45 -24.58
C GLU A 191 7.77 -10.35 -25.77
N GLU A 192 7.10 -11.49 -25.53
CA GLU A 192 6.67 -12.40 -26.60
C GLU A 192 5.68 -11.72 -27.56
N LEU A 193 4.70 -10.98 -27.04
CA LEU A 193 3.76 -10.23 -27.86
C LEU A 193 4.45 -9.16 -28.71
N LEU A 194 5.41 -8.44 -28.15
CA LEU A 194 6.20 -7.43 -28.88
C LEU A 194 7.07 -8.08 -29.98
N ALA A 195 7.65 -9.25 -29.70
CA ALA A 195 8.40 -10.02 -30.69
C ALA A 195 7.51 -10.44 -31.87
N LEU A 196 6.32 -11.00 -31.59
CA LEU A 196 5.35 -11.38 -32.62
C LEU A 196 4.87 -10.18 -33.46
N LEU A 197 4.60 -9.04 -32.82
CA LEU A 197 4.23 -7.80 -33.53
C LEU A 197 5.36 -7.32 -34.45
N THR A 198 6.61 -7.47 -34.04
CA THR A 198 7.78 -7.10 -34.84
C THR A 198 7.92 -8.03 -36.05
N GLU A 199 7.81 -9.34 -35.85
CA GLU A 199 7.85 -10.33 -36.94
C GLU A 199 6.75 -10.07 -37.98
N VAL A 200 5.51 -9.80 -37.55
CA VAL A 200 4.38 -9.50 -38.45
C VAL A 200 4.64 -8.22 -39.25
N ARG A 201 5.21 -7.18 -38.62
CA ARG A 201 5.54 -5.92 -39.30
C ARG A 201 6.65 -6.11 -40.34
N GLU A 202 7.66 -6.93 -40.06
CA GLU A 202 8.72 -7.25 -41.01
C GLU A 202 8.18 -8.05 -42.20
N LYS A 203 7.31 -9.03 -41.94
CA LYS A 203 6.72 -9.89 -42.99
C LYS A 203 5.74 -9.16 -43.92
N THR A 204 5.17 -8.04 -43.48
CA THR A 204 4.20 -7.24 -44.26
C THR A 204 4.89 -6.19 -45.16
N ARG A 205 6.23 -6.11 -45.12
CA ARG A 205 7.04 -5.17 -45.90
C ARG A 205 7.71 -5.85 -47.08
#